data_AF-A0A7U3UT61-F1
#
_entry.id   AF-A0A7U3UT61-F1
#
_cell.length_a   1.000
_cell.length_b   1.000
_cell.length_c   1.000
_cell.angle_alpha   90.00
_cell.angle_beta   90.00
_cell.angle_gamma   90.00
#
_symmetry.space_group_name_H-M   'P 1'
#
loop_
_entity.id
_entity.type
_entity.pdbx_description
1 polymer ?
#
loop_
_entity_poly.entity_id
_entity_poly.type
_entity_poly.pdbx_seq_one_letter_code
_entity_poly.pdbx_strand_id
1 'polypeptide(L)' 'MLPGATWDKGIDLIAVERAVSCRGVCPDLTDEEQRRVVLVMTEAGQGAEVIGARLGLASRTVSRWRGEMGLTP' A
#
# COMPACT_ATOMS: atom_id res chain seq x y z
N MET A 1 5.57 12.63 11.67
CA MET A 1 4.16 12.90 11.30
C MET A 1 3.50 13.64 12.47
N LEU A 2 2.76 14.72 12.22
CA LEU A 2 2.04 15.41 13.29
C LEU A 2 0.81 14.57 13.71
N PRO A 3 0.48 14.48 15.02
CA PRO A 3 -0.72 13.82 15.48
C PRO A 3 -1.96 14.37 14.78
N GLY A 4 -2.79 13.51 14.18
CA GLY A 4 -4.00 13.89 13.45
C GLY A 4 -3.80 14.35 12.00
N ALA A 5 -2.57 14.35 11.48
CA ALA A 5 -2.33 14.63 10.06
C ALA A 5 -2.97 13.53 9.18
N THR A 6 -3.70 13.93 8.14
CA THR A 6 -4.24 13.02 7.13
C THR A 6 -3.38 12.97 5.86
N TRP A 7 -2.32 13.78 5.82
CA TRP A 7 -1.39 13.89 4.69
C TRP A 7 0.06 13.75 5.18
N ASP A 8 0.89 13.05 4.41
CA ASP A 8 2.33 12.93 4.66
C ASP A 8 3.10 12.99 3.33
N LYS A 9 3.91 14.04 3.13
CA LYS A 9 4.72 14.23 1.91
C LYS A 9 3.94 14.06 0.59
N GLY A 10 2.68 14.52 0.56
CA GLY A 10 1.81 14.42 -0.61
C GLY A 10 1.00 13.12 -0.71
N ILE A 11 1.12 12.21 0.26
CA ILE A 11 0.34 10.97 0.36
C ILE A 11 -0.92 11.23 1.20
N ASP A 12 -2.11 10.91 0.68
CA ASP A 12 -3.34 10.87 1.47
C ASP A 12 -3.40 9.58 2.31
N LEU A 13 -3.21 9.73 3.62
CA LEU A 13 -3.17 8.60 4.54
C LEU A 13 -4.54 7.98 4.79
N ILE A 14 -5.63 8.72 4.54
CA ILE A 14 -6.99 8.17 4.62
C ILE A 14 -7.25 7.27 3.40
N ALA A 15 -6.76 7.65 2.21
CA ALA A 15 -6.83 6.79 1.04
C ALA A 15 -6.04 5.49 1.24
N VAL A 16 -4.82 5.59 1.79
CA VAL A 16 -3.99 4.43 2.17
C VAL A 16 -4.70 3.54 3.19
N GLU A 17 -5.23 4.11 4.28
CA GLU A 17 -5.94 3.35 5.33
C GLU A 17 -7.17 2.62 4.76
N ARG A 18 -7.96 3.28 3.91
CA ARG A 18 -9.11 2.67 3.23
C ARG A 18 -8.67 1.50 2.35
N ALA A 19 -7.58 1.66 1.59
CA ALA A 19 -7.03 0.60 0.76
C ALA A 19 -6.56 -0.60 1.61
N VAL A 20 -5.77 -0.35 2.65
CA VAL A 20 -5.22 -1.35 3.59
C VAL A 20 -6.30 -2.11 4.34
N SER A 21 -7.39 -1.42 4.71
CA SER A 21 -8.49 -2.05 5.46
C SER A 21 -9.21 -3.17 4.70
N CYS A 22 -8.97 -3.31 3.39
CA CYS A 22 -9.64 -4.25 2.49
C CYS A 22 -11.17 -4.18 2.53
N ARG A 23 -11.74 -3.08 3.04
CA ARG A 23 -13.19 -2.84 3.07
C ARG A 23 -13.62 -2.06 1.83
N GLY A 24 -14.67 -2.54 1.18
CA GLY A 24 -15.25 -1.91 0.00
C GLY A 24 -14.29 -1.84 -1.20
N VAL A 25 -14.62 -0.96 -2.14
CA VAL A 25 -13.82 -0.72 -3.35
C VAL A 25 -12.48 -0.07 -2.95
N CYS A 26 -11.39 -0.47 -3.61
CA CYS A 26 -10.10 0.19 -3.42
C CYS A 26 -10.24 1.63 -3.96
N PRO A 27 -9.89 2.68 -3.18
CA PRO A 27 -9.89 4.03 -3.71
C PRO A 27 -8.90 4.16 -4.87
N ASP A 28 -9.06 5.19 -5.69
CA ASP A 28 -8.05 5.60 -6.64
C ASP A 28 -6.81 6.09 -5.87
N LEU A 29 -5.65 5.54 -6.20
CA LEU A 29 -4.38 5.81 -5.53
C LEU A 29 -3.33 6.22 -6.55
N THR A 30 -2.53 7.23 -6.18
CA THR A 30 -1.26 7.55 -6.86
C THR A 30 -0.24 6.43 -6.68
N ASP A 31 0.82 6.44 -7.49
CA ASP A 31 1.90 5.45 -7.39
C ASP A 31 2.58 5.48 -6.01
N GLU A 32 2.78 6.66 -5.44
CA GLU A 32 3.33 6.85 -4.09
C GLU A 32 2.41 6.27 -3.00
N GLU A 33 1.10 6.47 -3.14
CA GLU A 33 0.11 5.89 -2.21
C GLU A 33 0.03 4.37 -2.35
N GLN A 34 0.06 3.82 -3.57
CA GLN A 34 0.10 2.38 -3.81
C GLN A 34 1.35 1.75 -3.18
N ARG A 35 2.51 2.39 -3.33
CA ARG A 35 3.76 1.98 -2.66
C ARG A 35 3.62 2.00 -1.14
N ARG A 36 2.93 3.01 -0.59
CA ARG A 36 2.66 3.08 0.86
C ARG A 36 1.73 1.95 1.32
N VAL A 37 0.71 1.59 0.54
CA VAL A 37 -0.17 0.44 0.83
C VAL A 37 0.63 -0.86 0.79
N VAL A 38 1.51 -1.04 -0.21
CA VAL A 38 2.37 -2.22 -0.32
C VAL A 38 3.27 -2.37 0.91
N LEU A 39 3.88 -1.27 1.37
CA LEU A 39 4.67 -1.27 2.61
C LEU A 39 3.82 -1.75 3.80
N VAL A 40 2.70 -1.08 4.07
CA VAL A 40 1.86 -1.35 5.25
C VAL A 40 1.29 -2.78 5.23
N MET A 41 0.79 -3.24 4.09
CA MET A 41 0.25 -4.60 3.98
C MET A 41 1.34 -5.67 4.08
N THR A 42 2.56 -5.38 3.62
CA THR A 42 3.71 -6.29 3.77
C THR A 42 4.14 -6.38 5.24
N GLU A 43 4.21 -5.26 5.95
CA GLU A 43 4.48 -5.25 7.40
C GLU A 43 3.39 -5.96 8.20
N ALA A 44 2.16 -5.97 7.70
CA ALA A 44 1.04 -6.77 8.23
C ALA A 44 1.06 -8.25 7.79
N GLY A 45 2.13 -8.72 7.13
CA GLY A 45 2.32 -10.12 6.72
C GLY A 45 1.46 -10.59 5.56
N GLN A 46 0.88 -9.68 4.77
CA GLN A 46 0.10 -10.06 3.59
C GLN A 46 1.01 -10.54 2.46
N GLY A 47 0.56 -11.51 1.66
CA GLY A 47 1.29 -11.99 0.49
C GLY A 47 1.21 -11.03 -0.70
N ALA A 48 2.22 -11.08 -1.59
CA ALA A 48 2.27 -10.24 -2.79
C ALA A 48 1.05 -10.42 -3.74
N GLU A 49 0.47 -11.63 -3.78
CA GLU A 49 -0.73 -11.91 -4.57
C GLU A 49 -1.97 -11.20 -4.01
N VAL A 50 -2.14 -11.19 -2.68
CA VAL A 50 -3.26 -10.52 -2.02
C VAL A 50 -3.18 -9.01 -2.21
N ILE A 51 -1.97 -8.45 -2.03
CA ILE A 51 -1.72 -7.02 -2.25
C ILE A 51 -1.95 -6.64 -3.71
N GLY A 52 -1.46 -7.46 -4.64
CA GLY A 52 -1.65 -7.25 -6.07
C GLY A 52 -3.14 -7.26 -6.47
N ALA A 53 -3.89 -8.26 -5.99
CA ALA A 53 -5.33 -8.34 -6.21
C ALA A 53 -6.08 -7.13 -5.65
N ARG A 54 -5.67 -6.63 -4.46
CA ARG A 54 -6.29 -5.44 -3.86
C ARG A 54 -6.04 -4.17 -4.67
N LEU A 55 -4.82 -3.99 -5.17
CA LEU A 55 -4.39 -2.77 -5.87
C LEU A 55 -4.59 -2.83 -7.39
N GLY A 56 -5.03 -3.95 -7.94
CA GLY A 56 -5.07 -4.15 -9.40
C GLY A 56 -3.69 -4.25 -10.04
N LEU A 57 -2.68 -4.69 -9.27
CA LEU A 57 -1.29 -4.82 -9.70
C LEU A 57 -0.92 -6.29 -9.90
N ALA A 58 0.02 -6.55 -10.82
CA ALA A 58 0.63 -7.86 -10.92
C ALA A 58 1.49 -8.17 -9.68
N SER A 59 1.47 -9.40 -9.18
CA SER A 59 2.26 -9.84 -8.03
C SER A 59 3.76 -9.56 -8.18
N ARG A 60 4.29 -9.69 -9.41
CA ARG A 60 5.69 -9.34 -9.75
C ARG A 60 6.02 -7.87 -9.49
N THR A 61 5.07 -6.95 -9.67
CA THR A 61 5.25 -5.52 -9.39
C THR A 61 5.39 -5.31 -7.89
N VAL A 62 4.54 -5.97 -7.10
CA VAL A 62 4.60 -5.94 -5.64
C VAL A 62 5.93 -6.50 -5.13
N SER A 63 6.35 -7.66 -5.62
CA SER A 63 7.64 -8.27 -5.24
C SER A 63 8.83 -7.40 -5.59
N ARG A 64 8.80 -6.73 -6.75
CA ARG A 64 9.84 -5.77 -7.14
C ARG A 64 9.91 -4.60 -6.16
N TRP A 65 8.79 -3.97 -5.84
CA TRP A 65 8.77 -2.84 -4.90
C TRP A 65 9.19 -3.24 -3.49
N ARG A 66 8.83 -4.44 -3.03
CA ARG A 66 9.36 -4.99 -1.77
C ARG A 66 10.88 -5.05 -1.77
N GLY A 67 11.47 -5.56 -2.85
CA GLY A 67 12.93 -5.60 -3.02
C GLY A 67 13.55 -4.20 -3.01
N GLU A 68 12.95 -3.23 -3.70
CA GLU A 68 13.39 -1.83 -3.71
C GLU A 68 13.30 -1.16 -2.32
N MET A 69 12.34 -1.57 -1.49
CA MET A 69 12.13 -1.07 -0.12
C MET A 69 12.90 -1.86 0.95
N GLY A 70 13.57 -2.96 0.59
CA GLY A 70 14.23 -3.85 1.55
C GLY A 70 13.26 -4.66 2.42
N LEU A 71 12.03 -4.89 1.94
CA LEU A 71 11.01 -5.68 2.64
C LEU A 71 11.15 -7.16 2.27
N THR A 72 11.14 -8.04 3.27
CA THR A 72 11.06 -9.50 3.07
C THR A 72 9.60 -9.96 2.98
N PRO A 73 9.28 -10.99 2.18
CA PRO A 73 7.90 -11.42 1.92
C PRO A 73 7.14 -11.98 3.12
#